data_AF-A0ABD4S5F3-F1
#
_entry.id   AF-A0ABD4S5F3-F1
#
_cell.length_a   1.000
_cell.length_b   1.000
_cell.length_c   1.000
_cell.angle_alpha   90.00
_cell.angle_beta   90.00
_cell.angle_gamma   90.00
#
_symmetry.space_group_name_H-M   'P 1'
#
loop_
_entity.id
_entity.type
_entity.pdbx_description
1 polymer ?
#
loop_
_entity_poly.entity_id
_entity_poly.type
_entity_poly.pdbx_seq_one_letter_code
_entity_poly.pdbx_strand_id
1 'polypeptide(L)'
;MATVYEFNYTGSEQSVTLKPGKYRIQCYGASGGYTSRADFTPTYKPKGGYSVGEITLKKDTLLYVYVGRSGESVNSQSRLFNGGGSGGYSCGGGATDIRLVGGSWDNEQGLFSRIIVAGGAGANAAYNKSEKDSSGGGLKGGNGGGSGGEYTPGATQYDGGRGSSSEYDGSFGLGGGSNYSNCFFGGGGGWYGGAGGRSSAYISASGGSGYILTKDSYKPKGYTPTSEYYFENTTMSIGGNTSMSNGYARITLIQALPFLNISSYNSTTVIFKANHTDPALLTKIEVFIDDVLKETITTDLTIEKTINYTLEDNALHTLKIVVTDSTNVIAEKVLSISKYIMPLCDDASLQDIKTKIKEMKHGLINGKTSIINVLSLKNIESSLNNSLVELSEKIKGSFDSSDASVQDLQNQLIEKNNTISNLQDSLRGSMKLYSGTANLISPSSYKKFDTYENATVVQCSYISISNITYNPVIFIAYSSIESGTNDTRSTNATAIYYSGHFFCSSKNTALGRQVSSYLWSLSEFKNGNTITCPIIGSGSSKINWIALAYN
;
A
#
# COMPACT_ATOMS: atom_id res chain seq x y z
N MET A 1 4.38 -49.13 -11.31
CA MET A 1 3.04 -49.69 -11.00
C MET A 1 2.14 -48.51 -10.63
N ALA A 2 0.88 -48.49 -11.06
CA ALA A 2 -0.05 -47.43 -10.66
C ALA A 2 -0.31 -47.51 -9.15
N THR A 3 -0.25 -46.38 -8.45
CA THR A 3 -0.58 -46.33 -7.01
C THR A 3 -2.09 -46.49 -6.85
N VAL A 4 -2.50 -47.56 -6.17
CA VAL A 4 -3.92 -47.91 -5.93
C VAL A 4 -4.13 -48.09 -4.43
N TYR A 5 -5.21 -47.51 -3.91
CA TYR A 5 -5.70 -47.70 -2.55
C TYR A 5 -7.06 -48.38 -2.62
N GLU A 6 -7.22 -49.50 -1.92
CA GLU A 6 -8.45 -50.29 -1.88
C GLU A 6 -9.01 -50.34 -0.45
N PHE A 7 -10.30 -50.09 -0.31
CA PHE A 7 -11.01 -50.04 0.97
C PHE A 7 -12.17 -51.02 0.95
N ASN A 8 -12.05 -52.08 1.73
CA ASN A 8 -13.10 -53.04 1.97
C ASN A 8 -13.86 -52.69 3.25
N TYR A 9 -15.01 -53.31 3.48
CA TYR A 9 -15.80 -53.09 4.68
C TYR A 9 -15.07 -53.55 5.95
N THR A 10 -14.94 -52.66 6.93
CA THR A 10 -14.35 -52.94 8.26
C THR A 10 -15.35 -52.73 9.41
N GLY A 11 -16.50 -52.12 9.15
CA GLY A 11 -17.45 -51.70 10.19
C GLY A 11 -17.04 -50.43 10.95
N SER A 12 -16.00 -49.74 10.48
CA SER A 12 -15.49 -48.49 11.06
C SER A 12 -15.06 -47.51 9.97
N GLU A 13 -14.76 -46.28 10.38
CA GLU A 13 -14.01 -45.33 9.56
C GLU A 13 -12.66 -45.93 9.13
N GLN A 14 -12.25 -45.63 7.90
CA GLN A 14 -10.89 -45.79 7.37
C GLN A 14 -10.40 -44.43 6.87
N SER A 15 -9.09 -44.24 6.71
CA SER A 15 -8.56 -42.98 6.19
C SER A 15 -7.31 -43.17 5.31
N VAL A 16 -7.07 -42.18 4.46
CA VAL A 16 -5.88 -42.11 3.60
C VAL A 16 -5.49 -40.66 3.36
N THR A 17 -4.20 -40.36 3.45
CA THR A 17 -3.65 -39.07 3.01
C THR A 17 -3.14 -39.20 1.59
N LEU A 18 -3.79 -38.51 0.66
CA LEU A 18 -3.38 -38.45 -0.74
C LEU A 18 -2.45 -37.27 -0.96
N LYS A 19 -1.37 -37.51 -1.71
CA LYS A 19 -0.44 -36.47 -2.18
C LYS A 19 -1.08 -35.66 -3.32
N PRO A 20 -0.48 -34.53 -3.74
CA PRO A 20 -0.92 -33.82 -4.92
C PRO A 20 -0.95 -34.74 -6.16
N GLY A 21 -2.06 -34.72 -6.89
CA GLY A 21 -2.29 -35.65 -7.98
C GLY A 21 -3.69 -35.57 -8.55
N LYS A 22 -3.87 -36.11 -9.76
CA LYS A 22 -5.17 -36.44 -10.30
C LYS A 22 -5.51 -37.88 -9.93
N TYR A 23 -6.67 -38.07 -9.31
CA TYR A 23 -7.12 -39.37 -8.80
C TYR A 23 -8.45 -39.74 -9.43
N ARG A 24 -8.58 -41.01 -9.82
CA ARG A 24 -9.87 -41.64 -10.12
C ARG A 24 -10.38 -42.31 -8.85
N ILE A 25 -11.54 -41.88 -8.37
CA ILE A 25 -12.17 -42.43 -7.15
C ILE A 25 -13.43 -43.18 -7.56
N GLN A 26 -13.53 -44.42 -7.09
CA GLN A 26 -14.65 -45.32 -7.33
C GLN A 26 -15.24 -45.75 -6.00
N CYS A 27 -16.55 -45.61 -5.86
CA CYS A 27 -17.30 -46.08 -4.70
C CYS A 27 -18.41 -47.03 -5.17
N TYR A 28 -18.60 -48.11 -4.43
CA TYR A 28 -19.64 -49.10 -4.65
C TYR A 28 -20.46 -49.24 -3.36
N GLY A 29 -21.75 -48.93 -3.43
CA GLY A 29 -22.67 -49.07 -2.31
C GLY A 29 -22.93 -50.53 -1.98
N ALA A 30 -23.35 -50.82 -0.75
CA ALA A 30 -23.61 -52.19 -0.34
C ALA A 30 -24.96 -52.71 -0.87
N SER A 31 -25.06 -54.03 -1.05
CA SER A 31 -26.32 -54.68 -1.39
C SER A 31 -27.32 -54.67 -0.24
N GLY A 32 -28.60 -54.66 -0.59
CA GLY A 32 -29.70 -54.84 0.35
C GLY A 32 -29.91 -56.31 0.69
N GLY A 33 -30.60 -56.57 1.79
CA GLY A 33 -31.04 -57.91 2.14
C GLY A 33 -32.22 -58.37 1.30
N TYR A 34 -32.53 -59.66 1.40
CA TYR A 34 -33.72 -60.26 0.84
C TYR A 34 -34.30 -61.25 1.86
N THR A 35 -35.60 -61.49 1.81
CA THR A 35 -36.25 -62.45 2.72
C THR A 35 -36.04 -63.89 2.24
N SER A 36 -35.72 -64.80 3.15
CA SER A 36 -35.59 -66.26 2.90
C SER A 36 -36.83 -67.05 3.30
N ARG A 37 -37.97 -66.36 3.51
CA ARG A 37 -39.22 -66.97 3.96
C ARG A 37 -39.79 -67.84 2.82
N ALA A 38 -40.29 -69.03 3.14
CA ALA A 38 -40.67 -70.05 2.14
C ALA A 38 -41.82 -69.62 1.19
N ASP A 39 -42.63 -68.64 1.61
CA ASP A 39 -43.68 -67.97 0.84
C ASP A 39 -43.15 -66.88 -0.12
N PHE A 40 -41.85 -66.57 -0.07
CA PHE A 40 -41.18 -65.58 -0.91
C PHE A 40 -40.12 -66.27 -1.76
N THR A 41 -40.25 -66.18 -3.07
CA THR A 41 -39.17 -66.55 -4.00
C THR A 41 -38.56 -65.24 -4.51
N PRO A 42 -37.60 -64.63 -3.79
CA PRO A 42 -36.98 -63.39 -4.26
C PRO A 42 -36.31 -63.65 -5.61
N THR A 43 -36.71 -62.88 -6.62
CA THR A 43 -36.22 -63.02 -7.99
C THR A 43 -34.77 -62.56 -8.16
N TYR A 44 -34.28 -61.64 -7.32
CA TYR A 44 -32.88 -61.20 -7.29
C TYR A 44 -32.53 -60.40 -6.00
N LYS A 45 -31.24 -60.33 -5.64
CA LYS A 45 -30.72 -59.51 -4.52
C LYS A 45 -30.44 -58.07 -4.98
N PRO A 46 -31.02 -57.02 -4.34
CA PRO A 46 -30.80 -55.64 -4.76
C PRO A 46 -29.34 -55.20 -4.66
N LYS A 47 -28.85 -54.58 -5.72
CA LYS A 47 -27.44 -54.18 -5.87
C LYS A 47 -27.25 -52.76 -5.36
N GLY A 48 -26.15 -52.51 -4.65
CA GLY A 48 -25.76 -51.15 -4.32
C GLY A 48 -25.30 -50.37 -5.56
N GLY A 49 -25.27 -49.05 -5.45
CA GLY A 49 -24.91 -48.14 -6.54
C GLY A 49 -23.43 -48.13 -6.87
N TYR A 50 -23.10 -47.43 -7.95
CA TYR A 50 -21.72 -47.11 -8.33
C TYR A 50 -21.59 -45.62 -8.59
N SER A 51 -20.55 -45.02 -8.04
CA SER A 51 -20.17 -43.63 -8.29
C SER A 51 -18.68 -43.57 -8.62
N VAL A 52 -18.33 -42.87 -9.69
CA VAL A 52 -16.95 -42.64 -10.10
C VAL A 52 -16.77 -41.22 -10.58
N GLY A 53 -15.60 -40.65 -10.29
CA GLY A 53 -15.17 -39.39 -10.87
C GLY A 53 -13.66 -39.23 -10.76
N GLU A 54 -13.14 -38.21 -11.43
CA GLU A 54 -11.75 -37.78 -11.34
C GLU A 54 -11.66 -36.48 -10.54
N ILE A 55 -10.71 -36.40 -9.62
CA ILE A 55 -10.47 -35.23 -8.76
C ILE A 55 -9.00 -34.85 -8.82
N THR A 56 -8.72 -33.55 -8.89
CA THR A 56 -7.36 -33.00 -8.85
C THR A 56 -7.09 -32.40 -7.47
N LEU A 57 -6.19 -33.01 -6.71
CA LEU A 57 -5.76 -32.53 -5.40
C LEU A 57 -4.45 -31.76 -5.54
N LYS A 58 -4.42 -30.52 -5.06
CA LYS A 58 -3.24 -29.62 -5.17
C LYS A 58 -2.32 -29.64 -3.94
N LYS A 59 -2.76 -30.28 -2.86
CA LYS A 59 -2.06 -30.38 -1.56
C LYS A 59 -2.30 -31.76 -0.97
N ASP A 60 -1.49 -32.11 0.02
CA ASP A 60 -1.74 -33.27 0.87
C ASP A 60 -3.17 -33.19 1.44
N THR A 61 -3.99 -34.18 1.15
CA THR A 61 -5.41 -34.19 1.50
C THR A 61 -5.74 -35.46 2.26
N LEU A 62 -6.15 -35.32 3.52
CA LEU A 62 -6.68 -36.42 4.31
C LEU A 62 -8.13 -36.68 3.91
N LEU A 63 -8.42 -37.92 3.53
CA LEU A 63 -9.75 -38.39 3.18
C LEU A 63 -10.17 -39.50 4.14
N TYR A 64 -11.44 -39.47 4.53
CA TYR A 64 -12.07 -40.49 5.36
C TYR A 64 -13.01 -41.33 4.50
N VAL A 65 -12.92 -42.64 4.61
CA VAL A 65 -13.65 -43.61 3.79
C VAL A 65 -14.57 -44.41 4.68
N TYR A 66 -15.86 -44.39 4.34
CA TYR A 66 -16.89 -45.15 5.03
C TYR A 66 -17.48 -46.14 4.04
N VAL A 67 -17.25 -47.42 4.30
CA VAL A 67 -17.68 -48.49 3.41
C VAL A 67 -18.97 -49.10 3.94
N GLY A 68 -19.97 -49.25 3.08
CA GLY A 68 -21.30 -49.71 3.48
C GLY A 68 -21.34 -51.18 3.86
N ARG A 69 -22.12 -51.51 4.91
CA ARG A 69 -22.41 -52.90 5.27
C ARG A 69 -23.55 -53.46 4.41
N SER A 70 -23.41 -54.69 3.95
CA SER A 70 -24.45 -55.47 3.27
C SER A 70 -25.64 -55.76 4.19
N GLY A 71 -26.85 -55.70 3.64
CA GLY A 71 -28.10 -56.00 4.33
C GLY A 71 -28.46 -57.49 4.46
N GLU A 72 -27.57 -58.40 4.07
CA GLU A 72 -27.74 -59.87 4.07
C GLU A 72 -28.51 -60.43 5.26
N SER A 73 -29.74 -60.92 5.03
CA SER A 73 -30.70 -61.59 5.95
C SER A 73 -30.52 -61.34 7.45
N VAL A 74 -30.06 -60.14 7.81
CA VAL A 74 -29.87 -59.71 9.18
C VAL A 74 -31.19 -59.12 9.57
N ASN A 75 -31.91 -59.84 10.43
CA ASN A 75 -32.90 -59.20 11.26
C ASN A 75 -32.13 -58.28 12.22
N SER A 76 -32.22 -56.98 11.97
CA SER A 76 -31.63 -55.98 12.84
C SER A 76 -32.68 -54.94 13.20
N GLN A 77 -32.87 -54.77 14.50
CA GLN A 77 -33.64 -53.67 15.08
C GLN A 77 -32.84 -52.36 15.10
N SER A 78 -31.59 -52.38 14.65
CA SER A 78 -30.74 -51.21 14.51
C SER A 78 -30.28 -51.01 13.07
N ARG A 79 -29.99 -49.75 12.73
CA ARG A 79 -29.46 -49.36 11.43
C ARG A 79 -28.11 -50.02 11.19
N LEU A 80 -27.89 -50.46 9.97
CA LEU A 80 -26.59 -50.98 9.55
C LEU A 80 -25.61 -49.85 9.28
N PHE A 81 -24.33 -50.18 9.42
CA PHE A 81 -23.24 -49.24 9.25
C PHE A 81 -23.34 -48.48 7.93
N ASN A 82 -23.12 -47.16 8.02
CA ASN A 82 -23.25 -46.19 6.94
C ASN A 82 -24.64 -46.09 6.30
N GLY A 83 -25.67 -46.13 7.14
CA GLY A 83 -27.01 -45.65 6.78
C GLY A 83 -27.95 -46.71 6.24
N GLY A 84 -27.61 -48.00 6.29
CA GLY A 84 -28.55 -49.06 5.93
C GLY A 84 -29.73 -49.07 6.91
N GLY A 85 -30.96 -49.00 6.39
CA GLY A 85 -32.17 -49.01 7.21
C GLY A 85 -32.35 -50.32 7.96
N SER A 86 -32.84 -50.25 9.20
CA SER A 86 -33.27 -51.41 9.97
C SER A 86 -34.50 -52.07 9.34
N GLY A 87 -34.64 -53.37 9.54
CA GLY A 87 -35.78 -54.13 9.02
C GLY A 87 -35.93 -55.44 9.78
N GLY A 88 -37.16 -55.76 10.17
CA GLY A 88 -37.47 -56.99 10.91
C GLY A 88 -37.32 -58.26 10.07
N TYR A 89 -37.42 -58.16 8.74
CA TYR A 89 -37.14 -59.29 7.83
C TYR A 89 -35.77 -59.18 7.17
N SER A 90 -35.43 -58.00 6.67
CA SER A 90 -34.13 -57.74 6.09
C SER A 90 -33.82 -56.25 6.07
N CYS A 91 -32.54 -55.94 6.21
CA CYS A 91 -32.05 -54.57 6.25
C CYS A 91 -31.67 -54.04 4.87
N GLY A 92 -31.66 -52.72 4.75
CA GLY A 92 -31.04 -52.05 3.61
C GLY A 92 -29.52 -52.08 3.71
N GLY A 93 -28.84 -52.03 2.57
CA GLY A 93 -27.39 -51.87 2.49
C GLY A 93 -26.96 -50.45 2.84
N GLY A 94 -25.80 -50.31 3.48
CA GLY A 94 -25.15 -49.02 3.72
C GLY A 94 -24.59 -48.39 2.43
N ALA A 95 -24.47 -47.07 2.44
CA ALA A 95 -23.75 -46.34 1.41
C ALA A 95 -22.24 -46.58 1.50
N THR A 96 -21.52 -46.30 0.42
CA THR A 96 -20.06 -46.13 0.48
C THR A 96 -19.71 -44.72 0.05
N ASP A 97 -18.97 -43.99 0.88
CA ASP A 97 -18.65 -42.59 0.63
C ASP A 97 -17.27 -42.17 1.13
N ILE A 98 -16.81 -41.05 0.58
CA ILE A 98 -15.58 -40.38 0.99
C ILE A 98 -15.89 -38.97 1.52
N ARG A 99 -15.26 -38.62 2.64
CA ARG A 99 -15.50 -37.41 3.43
C ARG A 99 -14.21 -36.63 3.68
N LEU A 100 -14.35 -35.33 3.95
CA LEU A 100 -13.25 -34.46 4.41
C LEU A 100 -13.17 -34.38 5.94
N VAL A 101 -14.25 -34.73 6.64
CA VAL A 101 -14.33 -34.72 8.10
C VAL A 101 -14.70 -36.12 8.58
N GLY A 102 -13.89 -36.66 9.49
CA GLY A 102 -14.10 -37.97 10.12
C GLY A 102 -15.07 -37.94 11.31
N GLY A 103 -15.10 -39.04 12.07
CA GLY A 103 -15.95 -39.29 13.22
C GLY A 103 -16.92 -40.47 13.01
N SER A 104 -17.95 -40.54 13.85
CA SER A 104 -19.02 -41.54 13.70
C SER A 104 -19.67 -41.46 12.32
N TRP A 105 -20.01 -42.59 11.72
CA TRP A 105 -20.51 -42.64 10.33
C TRP A 105 -21.80 -41.83 10.10
N ASP A 106 -22.57 -41.56 11.15
CA ASP A 106 -23.83 -40.81 11.15
C ASP A 106 -23.71 -39.37 11.69
N ASN A 107 -22.49 -38.90 11.98
CA ASN A 107 -22.31 -37.55 12.46
C ASN A 107 -22.61 -36.50 11.38
N GLU A 108 -23.28 -35.43 11.77
CA GLU A 108 -23.73 -34.38 10.84
C GLU A 108 -22.58 -33.72 10.08
N GLN A 109 -21.49 -33.36 10.79
CA GLN A 109 -20.31 -32.74 10.19
C GLN A 109 -19.64 -33.63 9.13
N GLY A 110 -19.53 -34.93 9.39
CA GLY A 110 -19.03 -35.90 8.42
C GLY A 110 -19.96 -35.98 7.21
N LEU A 111 -21.26 -36.18 7.43
CA LEU A 111 -22.24 -36.29 6.35
C LEU A 111 -22.28 -35.04 5.43
N PHE A 112 -22.11 -33.84 5.99
CA PHE A 112 -22.00 -32.59 5.23
C PHE A 112 -20.64 -32.37 4.56
N SER A 113 -19.66 -33.24 4.81
CA SER A 113 -18.33 -33.19 4.18
C SER A 113 -18.12 -34.24 3.10
N ARG A 114 -19.17 -35.00 2.75
CA ARG A 114 -19.13 -36.04 1.70
C ARG A 114 -18.88 -35.44 0.32
N ILE A 115 -17.88 -35.94 -0.39
CA ILE A 115 -17.50 -35.46 -1.73
C ILE A 115 -17.89 -36.46 -2.85
N ILE A 116 -18.05 -37.75 -2.51
CA ILE A 116 -18.58 -38.78 -3.40
C ILE A 116 -19.31 -39.85 -2.58
N VAL A 117 -20.46 -40.30 -3.06
CA VAL A 117 -21.35 -41.28 -2.42
C VAL A 117 -21.88 -42.25 -3.45
N ALA A 118 -21.75 -43.55 -3.19
CA ALA A 118 -22.50 -44.61 -3.86
C ALA A 118 -23.57 -45.14 -2.91
N GLY A 119 -24.85 -44.92 -3.25
CA GLY A 119 -25.97 -45.33 -2.41
C GLY A 119 -26.07 -46.84 -2.24
N GLY A 120 -26.42 -47.30 -1.05
CA GLY A 120 -26.77 -48.68 -0.76
C GLY A 120 -28.18 -49.03 -1.25
N ALA A 121 -28.43 -50.32 -1.46
CA ALA A 121 -29.71 -50.81 -1.93
C ALA A 121 -30.71 -50.98 -0.78
N GLY A 122 -32.00 -50.85 -1.06
CA GLY A 122 -33.08 -51.26 -0.16
C GLY A 122 -33.24 -52.78 -0.11
N ALA A 123 -33.89 -53.26 0.94
CA ALA A 123 -34.27 -54.66 1.10
C ALA A 123 -35.41 -55.10 0.15
N ASN A 124 -35.33 -56.32 -0.37
CA ASN A 124 -36.33 -56.91 -1.29
C ASN A 124 -37.38 -57.77 -0.55
N ALA A 125 -38.65 -57.52 -0.87
CA ALA A 125 -39.84 -58.24 -0.41
C ALA A 125 -40.46 -59.18 -1.47
N ALA A 126 -39.69 -59.57 -2.50
CA ALA A 126 -40.03 -60.49 -3.60
C ALA A 126 -40.90 -59.98 -4.76
N TYR A 127 -41.47 -58.76 -4.69
CA TYR A 127 -42.33 -58.22 -5.76
C TYR A 127 -41.64 -57.22 -6.71
N ASN A 128 -40.31 -57.13 -6.63
CA ASN A 128 -39.55 -56.33 -7.58
C ASN A 128 -39.61 -56.92 -8.99
N LYS A 129 -39.79 -56.06 -10.00
CA LYS A 129 -40.03 -56.44 -11.41
C LYS A 129 -38.84 -56.17 -12.32
N SER A 130 -37.85 -55.41 -11.85
CA SER A 130 -36.64 -55.04 -12.59
C SER A 130 -35.42 -55.14 -11.70
N GLU A 131 -34.25 -55.51 -12.24
CA GLU A 131 -32.98 -55.49 -11.48
C GLU A 131 -32.61 -54.10 -10.90
N LYS A 132 -33.20 -53.03 -11.43
CA LYS A 132 -33.03 -51.66 -10.92
C LYS A 132 -33.92 -51.36 -9.71
N ASP A 133 -34.97 -52.14 -9.47
CA ASP A 133 -35.83 -51.92 -8.30
C ASP A 133 -35.04 -52.22 -7.03
N SER A 134 -35.28 -51.40 -6.01
CA SER A 134 -34.56 -51.35 -4.73
C SER A 134 -33.05 -51.07 -4.84
N SER A 135 -32.47 -50.98 -6.04
CA SER A 135 -31.03 -50.79 -6.20
C SER A 135 -30.60 -49.38 -5.78
N GLY A 136 -29.44 -49.27 -5.13
CA GLY A 136 -28.89 -47.98 -4.70
C GLY A 136 -28.18 -47.23 -5.83
N GLY A 137 -27.87 -45.96 -5.62
CA GLY A 137 -27.05 -45.13 -6.52
C GLY A 137 -27.85 -44.25 -7.47
N GLY A 138 -27.14 -43.70 -8.47
CA GLY A 138 -27.70 -42.76 -9.44
C GLY A 138 -28.15 -41.42 -8.82
N LEU A 139 -28.70 -40.53 -9.66
CA LEU A 139 -29.36 -39.30 -9.19
C LEU A 139 -30.58 -39.62 -8.32
N LYS A 140 -31.23 -40.74 -8.61
CA LYS A 140 -32.33 -41.31 -7.84
C LYS A 140 -32.12 -42.81 -7.68
N GLY A 141 -32.28 -43.32 -6.46
CA GLY A 141 -32.27 -44.76 -6.19
C GLY A 141 -33.47 -45.48 -6.82
N GLY A 142 -33.36 -46.79 -6.97
CA GLY A 142 -34.45 -47.64 -7.44
C GLY A 142 -35.63 -47.65 -6.47
N ASN A 143 -36.84 -47.56 -6.99
CA ASN A 143 -38.07 -47.73 -6.20
C ASN A 143 -38.16 -49.18 -5.70
N GLY A 144 -38.77 -49.41 -4.53
CA GLY A 144 -39.12 -50.76 -4.10
C GLY A 144 -40.50 -51.14 -4.62
N GLY A 145 -40.66 -52.34 -5.19
CA GLY A 145 -41.95 -52.85 -5.68
C GLY A 145 -42.74 -53.60 -4.61
N GLY A 146 -44.06 -53.54 -4.68
CA GLY A 146 -44.98 -54.27 -3.81
C GLY A 146 -46.10 -55.00 -4.57
N SER A 147 -46.87 -55.79 -3.83
CA SER A 147 -48.06 -56.46 -4.38
C SER A 147 -49.11 -55.45 -4.85
N GLY A 148 -49.95 -55.82 -5.83
CA GLY A 148 -51.03 -54.94 -6.32
C GLY A 148 -50.58 -53.66 -7.05
N GLY A 149 -49.28 -53.46 -7.29
CA GLY A 149 -48.74 -52.26 -7.93
C GLY A 149 -48.29 -51.17 -6.95
N GLU A 150 -48.30 -51.44 -5.64
CA GLU A 150 -47.74 -50.54 -4.64
C GLU A 150 -46.22 -50.39 -4.80
N TYR A 151 -45.67 -49.26 -4.37
CA TYR A 151 -44.22 -49.04 -4.41
C TYR A 151 -43.75 -48.07 -3.33
N THR A 152 -42.47 -48.14 -2.99
CA THR A 152 -41.76 -47.12 -2.22
C THR A 152 -40.83 -46.31 -3.15
N PRO A 153 -40.89 -44.98 -3.17
CA PRO A 153 -40.02 -44.16 -4.01
C PRO A 153 -38.57 -44.19 -3.50
N GLY A 154 -37.62 -44.42 -4.41
CA GLY A 154 -36.20 -44.26 -4.14
C GLY A 154 -35.80 -42.81 -3.85
N ALA A 155 -34.74 -42.64 -3.07
CA ALA A 155 -34.24 -41.32 -2.68
C ALA A 155 -33.68 -40.54 -3.87
N THR A 156 -33.72 -39.21 -3.81
CA THR A 156 -33.17 -38.31 -4.83
C THR A 156 -31.95 -37.57 -4.32
N GLN A 157 -31.36 -36.70 -5.14
CA GLN A 157 -30.29 -35.79 -4.69
C GLN A 157 -30.75 -34.75 -3.64
N TYR A 158 -32.05 -34.61 -3.43
CA TYR A 158 -32.64 -33.51 -2.66
C TYR A 158 -33.40 -33.98 -1.42
N ASP A 159 -33.97 -35.19 -1.48
CA ASP A 159 -34.86 -35.72 -0.46
C ASP A 159 -34.71 -37.24 -0.33
N GLY A 160 -34.94 -37.72 0.89
CA GLY A 160 -35.08 -39.14 1.18
C GLY A 160 -36.33 -39.74 0.55
N GLY A 161 -36.30 -41.06 0.34
CA GLY A 161 -37.47 -41.78 -0.10
C GLY A 161 -38.58 -41.68 0.94
N ARG A 162 -39.83 -41.50 0.49
CA ARG A 162 -41.01 -41.43 1.36
C ARG A 162 -41.65 -42.79 1.57
N GLY A 163 -41.67 -43.28 2.79
CA GLY A 163 -42.33 -44.53 3.14
C GLY A 163 -43.82 -44.32 3.45
N SER A 164 -44.49 -45.36 3.96
CA SER A 164 -45.91 -45.28 4.34
C SER A 164 -46.19 -44.40 5.56
N SER A 165 -45.15 -44.00 6.29
CA SER A 165 -45.17 -43.06 7.43
C SER A 165 -43.77 -42.46 7.61
N SER A 166 -43.67 -41.40 8.40
CA SER A 166 -42.41 -40.68 8.65
C SER A 166 -41.30 -41.53 9.25
N GLU A 167 -41.63 -42.64 9.92
CA GLU A 167 -40.64 -43.59 10.46
C GLU A 167 -39.93 -44.39 9.36
N TYR A 168 -40.60 -44.59 8.22
CA TYR A 168 -40.05 -45.28 7.06
C TYR A 168 -39.45 -44.33 6.03
N ASP A 169 -39.47 -43.03 6.30
CA ASP A 169 -38.81 -42.06 5.44
C ASP A 169 -37.30 -42.23 5.57
N GLY A 170 -36.63 -42.25 4.42
CA GLY A 170 -35.20 -41.99 4.40
C GLY A 170 -34.93 -40.53 4.73
N SER A 171 -33.72 -40.26 5.20
CA SER A 171 -33.23 -38.91 5.47
C SER A 171 -31.81 -38.75 4.94
N PHE A 172 -31.20 -37.60 5.19
CA PHE A 172 -29.83 -37.32 4.74
C PHE A 172 -28.87 -38.33 5.36
N GLY A 173 -28.21 -39.14 4.52
CA GLY A 173 -27.29 -40.20 4.97
C GLY A 173 -27.95 -41.51 5.41
N LEU A 174 -29.26 -41.55 5.69
CA LEU A 174 -29.90 -42.66 6.40
C LEU A 174 -31.09 -43.23 5.62
N GLY A 175 -31.13 -44.54 5.39
CA GLY A 175 -32.30 -45.23 4.83
C GLY A 175 -33.50 -45.24 5.77
N GLY A 176 -34.72 -45.43 5.29
CA GLY A 176 -35.91 -45.59 6.13
C GLY A 176 -35.88 -46.94 6.86
N GLY A 177 -36.42 -47.00 8.07
CA GLY A 177 -36.43 -48.23 8.86
C GLY A 177 -37.06 -48.02 10.23
N SER A 178 -37.58 -49.10 10.81
CA SER A 178 -38.24 -49.07 12.12
C SER A 178 -37.53 -50.00 13.10
N ASN A 179 -37.48 -49.60 14.38
CA ASN A 179 -36.88 -50.39 15.46
C ASN A 179 -37.89 -51.38 16.07
N TYR A 180 -39.15 -51.38 15.63
CA TYR A 180 -40.18 -52.28 16.14
C TYR A 180 -40.10 -53.67 15.50
N SER A 181 -40.40 -54.70 16.30
CA SER A 181 -40.27 -56.13 16.01
C SER A 181 -41.20 -56.69 14.92
N ASN A 182 -42.01 -55.86 14.26
CA ASN A 182 -43.01 -56.33 13.30
C ASN A 182 -42.55 -56.07 11.85
N CYS A 183 -42.17 -57.11 11.12
CA CYS A 183 -42.41 -57.26 9.67
C CYS A 183 -42.21 -56.02 8.76
N PHE A 184 -40.96 -55.51 8.60
CA PHE A 184 -40.61 -54.41 7.68
C PHE A 184 -39.27 -54.65 6.96
N PHE A 185 -39.06 -53.93 5.85
CA PHE A 185 -37.86 -53.99 5.00
C PHE A 185 -37.09 -52.67 5.09
N GLY A 186 -35.78 -52.72 5.32
CA GLY A 186 -34.96 -51.50 5.48
C GLY A 186 -34.58 -50.83 4.16
N GLY A 187 -34.69 -49.50 4.10
CA GLY A 187 -34.24 -48.68 2.96
C GLY A 187 -32.72 -48.57 2.86
N GLY A 188 -32.21 -48.36 1.65
CA GLY A 188 -30.77 -48.23 1.43
C GLY A 188 -30.20 -46.90 1.94
N GLY A 189 -28.99 -46.90 2.48
CA GLY A 189 -28.25 -45.67 2.80
C GLY A 189 -27.86 -44.91 1.52
N GLY A 190 -27.56 -43.62 1.60
CA GLY A 190 -27.16 -42.86 0.42
C GLY A 190 -26.82 -41.41 0.74
N TRP A 191 -26.71 -40.58 -0.30
CA TRP A 191 -26.66 -39.14 -0.10
C TRP A 191 -27.91 -38.68 0.66
N TYR A 192 -29.07 -39.05 0.11
CA TYR A 192 -30.27 -39.32 0.88
C TYR A 192 -30.59 -40.81 0.84
N GLY A 193 -31.09 -41.36 1.95
CA GLY A 193 -31.46 -42.76 2.02
C GLY A 193 -32.84 -43.04 1.43
N GLY A 194 -33.03 -44.26 0.94
CA GLY A 194 -34.29 -44.73 0.37
C GLY A 194 -35.34 -45.00 1.44
N ALA A 195 -36.61 -44.99 1.08
CA ALA A 195 -37.73 -45.38 1.94
C ALA A 195 -37.64 -46.85 2.40
N GLY A 196 -38.07 -47.11 3.63
CA GLY A 196 -38.36 -48.44 4.15
C GLY A 196 -39.66 -49.02 3.57
N GLY A 197 -39.73 -50.34 3.50
CA GLY A 197 -40.85 -51.11 2.96
C GLY A 197 -41.72 -51.76 4.04
N ARG A 198 -43.00 -52.01 3.71
CA ARG A 198 -44.00 -52.54 4.65
C ARG A 198 -44.40 -53.98 4.31
N SER A 199 -44.41 -54.89 5.30
CA SER A 199 -44.75 -56.30 5.02
C SER A 199 -46.22 -56.57 4.74
N SER A 200 -47.18 -55.80 5.25
CA SER A 200 -48.61 -56.12 5.07
C SER A 200 -49.07 -56.09 3.62
N ALA A 201 -48.35 -55.37 2.76
CA ALA A 201 -48.56 -55.35 1.31
C ALA A 201 -47.33 -55.85 0.52
N TYR A 202 -46.41 -56.52 1.22
CA TYR A 202 -45.18 -57.07 0.66
C TYR A 202 -44.36 -56.07 -0.16
N ILE A 203 -44.24 -54.85 0.36
CA ILE A 203 -43.57 -53.75 -0.35
C ILE A 203 -42.08 -53.80 -0.03
N SER A 204 -41.25 -53.94 -1.06
CA SER A 204 -39.81 -53.79 -0.95
C SER A 204 -39.45 -52.37 -0.51
N ALA A 205 -38.32 -52.24 0.16
CA ALA A 205 -37.72 -50.95 0.43
C ALA A 205 -37.00 -50.43 -0.82
N SER A 206 -36.68 -49.14 -0.82
CA SER A 206 -36.07 -48.47 -1.97
C SER A 206 -34.59 -48.14 -1.73
N GLY A 207 -33.85 -47.91 -2.81
CA GLY A 207 -32.42 -47.59 -2.75
C GLY A 207 -32.16 -46.13 -2.36
N GLY A 208 -31.04 -45.90 -1.68
CA GLY A 208 -30.51 -44.55 -1.46
C GLY A 208 -29.85 -44.00 -2.71
N SER A 209 -29.77 -42.67 -2.83
CA SER A 209 -29.18 -42.01 -3.99
C SER A 209 -27.66 -42.01 -3.92
N GLY A 210 -27.00 -41.92 -5.08
CA GLY A 210 -25.60 -41.52 -5.17
C GLY A 210 -25.43 -40.02 -4.92
N TYR A 211 -24.19 -39.54 -4.96
CA TYR A 211 -23.87 -38.12 -5.06
C TYR A 211 -22.42 -37.98 -5.50
N ILE A 212 -22.12 -36.98 -6.32
CA ILE A 212 -20.75 -36.59 -6.64
C ILE A 212 -20.71 -35.07 -6.59
N LEU A 213 -19.77 -34.53 -5.81
CA LEU A 213 -19.58 -33.10 -5.72
C LEU A 213 -19.05 -32.57 -7.07
N THR A 214 -19.85 -31.70 -7.70
CA THR A 214 -19.48 -30.99 -8.92
C THR A 214 -19.87 -29.52 -8.78
N LYS A 215 -19.54 -28.71 -9.78
CA LYS A 215 -19.98 -27.32 -9.84
C LYS A 215 -21.51 -27.19 -9.71
N ASP A 216 -22.23 -28.07 -10.39
CA ASP A 216 -23.69 -28.00 -10.52
C ASP A 216 -24.43 -28.93 -9.55
N SER A 217 -23.72 -29.71 -8.73
CA SER A 217 -24.35 -30.58 -7.73
C SER A 217 -25.08 -29.76 -6.66
N TYR A 218 -26.18 -30.32 -6.16
CA TYR A 218 -26.93 -29.74 -5.03
C TYR A 218 -26.09 -29.74 -3.75
N LYS A 219 -26.11 -28.64 -3.00
CA LYS A 219 -25.34 -28.45 -1.76
C LYS A 219 -26.31 -28.02 -0.65
N PRO A 220 -26.61 -28.87 0.34
CA PRO A 220 -27.52 -28.53 1.42
C PRO A 220 -26.93 -27.45 2.34
N LYS A 221 -27.78 -26.78 3.13
CA LYS A 221 -27.32 -25.83 4.14
C LYS A 221 -26.40 -26.54 5.14
N GLY A 222 -25.21 -26.00 5.37
CA GLY A 222 -24.19 -26.59 6.25
C GLY A 222 -23.15 -27.45 5.52
N TYR A 223 -23.27 -27.65 4.20
CA TYR A 223 -22.27 -28.33 3.38
C TYR A 223 -20.93 -27.57 3.38
N THR A 224 -19.84 -28.27 3.73
CA THR A 224 -18.52 -27.67 3.96
C THR A 224 -17.52 -27.79 2.80
N PRO A 225 -17.56 -28.81 1.91
CA PRO A 225 -16.63 -28.93 0.80
C PRO A 225 -16.73 -27.76 -0.17
N THR A 226 -15.57 -27.25 -0.58
CA THR A 226 -15.44 -26.13 -1.52
C THR A 226 -15.18 -26.62 -2.94
N SER A 227 -15.03 -25.68 -3.89
CA SER A 227 -14.68 -25.98 -5.28
C SER A 227 -13.33 -26.69 -5.47
N GLU A 228 -12.47 -26.71 -4.44
CA GLU A 228 -11.19 -27.45 -4.49
C GLU A 228 -11.39 -28.98 -4.59
N TYR A 229 -12.59 -29.49 -4.27
CA TYR A 229 -12.93 -30.91 -4.33
C TYR A 229 -13.95 -31.27 -5.41
N TYR A 230 -14.12 -30.42 -6.42
CA TYR A 230 -15.01 -30.73 -7.54
C TYR A 230 -14.45 -31.87 -8.37
N PHE A 231 -15.32 -32.83 -8.68
CA PHE A 231 -15.03 -33.92 -9.59
C PHE A 231 -15.37 -33.56 -11.03
N GLU A 232 -14.59 -34.13 -11.94
CA GLU A 232 -14.81 -34.19 -13.38
C GLU A 232 -15.03 -35.64 -13.82
N ASN A 233 -15.40 -35.85 -15.09
CA ASN A 233 -15.56 -37.18 -15.69
C ASN A 233 -16.41 -38.12 -14.82
N THR A 234 -17.54 -37.59 -14.34
CA THR A 234 -18.34 -38.24 -13.32
C THR A 234 -19.35 -39.21 -13.92
N THR A 235 -19.62 -40.30 -13.23
CA THR A 235 -20.68 -41.26 -13.58
C THR A 235 -21.30 -41.82 -12.31
N MET A 236 -22.62 -41.80 -12.24
CA MET A 236 -23.39 -42.46 -11.19
C MET A 236 -24.35 -43.46 -11.83
N SER A 237 -24.31 -44.70 -11.37
CA SER A 237 -25.17 -45.78 -11.87
C SER A 237 -25.94 -46.44 -10.75
N ILE A 238 -27.21 -46.75 -11.03
CA ILE A 238 -28.06 -47.53 -10.15
C ILE A 238 -27.63 -49.00 -10.22
N GLY A 239 -27.42 -49.66 -9.08
CA GLY A 239 -27.14 -51.10 -9.02
C GLY A 239 -25.78 -51.55 -9.57
N GLY A 240 -24.76 -50.68 -9.53
CA GLY A 240 -23.43 -50.96 -10.09
C GLY A 240 -22.54 -51.91 -9.27
N ASN A 241 -22.88 -52.24 -8.03
CA ASN A 241 -22.16 -53.26 -7.24
C ASN A 241 -22.69 -54.67 -7.58
N THR A 242 -22.15 -55.27 -8.63
CA THR A 242 -22.56 -56.60 -9.12
C THR A 242 -22.10 -57.76 -8.23
N SER A 243 -21.19 -57.52 -7.28
CA SER A 243 -20.78 -58.54 -6.30
C SER A 243 -21.90 -58.92 -5.33
N MET A 244 -22.95 -58.09 -5.25
CA MET A 244 -24.08 -58.26 -4.33
C MET A 244 -23.60 -58.49 -2.88
N SER A 245 -22.63 -57.71 -2.44
CA SER A 245 -21.98 -57.87 -1.12
C SER A 245 -21.87 -56.52 -0.40
N ASN A 246 -20.95 -56.42 0.56
CA ASN A 246 -20.57 -55.16 1.16
C ASN A 246 -20.16 -54.15 0.07
N GLY A 247 -20.18 -52.87 0.45
CA GLY A 247 -19.58 -51.84 -0.37
C GLY A 247 -18.06 -52.01 -0.45
N TYR A 248 -17.44 -51.22 -1.32
CA TYR A 248 -16.00 -51.03 -1.36
C TYR A 248 -15.66 -49.72 -2.07
N ALA A 249 -14.47 -49.19 -1.83
CA ALA A 249 -13.95 -48.04 -2.54
C ALA A 249 -12.56 -48.32 -3.09
N ARG A 250 -12.24 -47.70 -4.23
CA ARG A 250 -10.93 -47.77 -4.87
C ARG A 250 -10.51 -46.39 -5.34
N ILE A 251 -9.30 -46.00 -4.96
CA ILE A 251 -8.68 -44.73 -5.37
C ILE A 251 -7.45 -45.07 -6.18
N THR A 252 -7.35 -44.54 -7.40
CA THR A 252 -6.22 -44.77 -8.30
C THR A 252 -5.57 -43.44 -8.65
N LEU A 253 -4.26 -43.30 -8.42
CA LEU A 253 -3.50 -42.18 -8.95
C LEU A 253 -3.38 -42.34 -10.47
N ILE A 254 -3.95 -41.39 -11.22
CA ILE A 254 -3.93 -41.41 -12.70
C ILE A 254 -2.94 -40.41 -13.28
N GLN A 255 -2.59 -39.35 -12.54
CA GLN A 255 -1.53 -38.42 -12.90
C GLN A 255 -0.87 -37.87 -11.64
N ALA A 256 0.45 -38.03 -11.53
CA ALA A 256 1.24 -37.36 -10.50
C ALA A 256 1.36 -35.86 -10.84
N LEU A 257 1.40 -34.99 -9.84
CA LEU A 257 1.53 -33.55 -10.04
C LEU A 257 2.75 -32.99 -9.28
N PRO A 258 3.40 -31.94 -9.81
CA PRO A 258 4.31 -31.12 -9.03
C PRO A 258 3.54 -30.40 -7.92
N PHE A 259 4.26 -30.02 -6.87
CA PHE A 259 3.72 -29.18 -5.82
C PHE A 259 4.80 -28.32 -5.18
N LEU A 260 4.36 -27.22 -4.57
CA LEU A 260 5.22 -26.19 -4.03
C LEU A 260 4.67 -25.70 -2.69
N ASN A 261 5.52 -25.74 -1.66
CA ASN A 261 5.21 -25.19 -0.35
C ASN A 261 6.15 -24.03 -0.04
N ILE A 262 5.59 -22.91 0.43
CA ILE A 262 6.35 -21.75 0.88
C ILE A 262 6.62 -21.94 2.37
N SER A 263 7.89 -21.99 2.75
CA SER A 263 8.32 -22.10 4.14
C SER A 263 8.25 -20.74 4.83
N SER A 264 8.75 -19.69 4.17
CA SER A 264 8.63 -18.29 4.62
C SER A 264 8.97 -17.32 3.50
N TYR A 265 8.56 -16.06 3.63
CA TYR A 265 8.96 -15.00 2.70
C TYR A 265 8.87 -13.62 3.37
N ASN A 266 9.67 -12.67 2.90
CA ASN A 266 9.70 -11.29 3.37
C ASN A 266 10.04 -10.33 2.20
N SER A 267 10.46 -9.10 2.50
CA SER A 267 10.76 -8.10 1.47
C SER A 267 12.05 -8.34 0.67
N THR A 268 12.89 -9.29 1.09
CA THR A 268 14.20 -9.56 0.45
C THR A 268 14.42 -11.02 0.09
N THR A 269 13.64 -11.95 0.65
CA THR A 269 13.93 -13.37 0.57
C THR A 269 12.64 -14.20 0.56
N VAL A 270 12.64 -15.28 -0.22
CA VAL A 270 11.67 -16.37 -0.14
C VAL A 270 12.38 -17.70 0.11
N ILE A 271 11.81 -18.50 1.00
CA ILE A 271 12.24 -19.87 1.30
C ILE A 271 11.10 -20.80 0.94
N PHE A 272 11.38 -21.80 0.09
CA PHE A 272 10.37 -22.72 -0.39
C PHE A 272 10.93 -24.10 -0.70
N LYS A 273 10.03 -25.09 -0.77
CA LYS A 273 10.35 -26.44 -1.19
C LYS A 273 9.41 -26.89 -2.30
N ALA A 274 9.98 -27.21 -3.45
CA ALA A 274 9.30 -27.88 -4.54
C ALA A 274 9.44 -29.39 -4.40
N ASN A 275 8.46 -30.14 -4.87
CA ASN A 275 8.53 -31.59 -4.96
C ASN A 275 7.51 -32.09 -6.01
N HIS A 276 7.47 -33.41 -6.22
CA HIS A 276 6.54 -34.08 -7.10
C HIS A 276 6.15 -35.42 -6.49
N THR A 277 4.95 -35.91 -6.80
CA THR A 277 4.51 -37.24 -6.33
C THR A 277 5.38 -38.37 -6.90
N ASP A 278 6.08 -38.09 -8.00
CA ASP A 278 7.25 -38.82 -8.50
C ASP A 278 8.41 -37.82 -8.72
N PRO A 279 9.35 -37.70 -7.78
CA PRO A 279 10.44 -36.71 -7.83
C PRO A 279 11.28 -36.73 -9.11
N ALA A 280 11.38 -37.87 -9.80
CA ALA A 280 12.17 -38.00 -11.02
C ALA A 280 11.58 -37.23 -12.20
N LEU A 281 10.32 -36.79 -12.11
CA LEU A 281 9.63 -36.06 -13.16
C LEU A 281 9.87 -34.55 -13.11
N LEU A 282 10.40 -33.98 -12.02
CA LEU A 282 10.70 -32.54 -11.98
C LEU A 282 11.82 -32.18 -12.95
N THR A 283 11.63 -31.09 -13.70
CA THR A 283 12.60 -30.63 -14.70
C THR A 283 13.19 -29.27 -14.37
N LYS A 284 12.38 -28.33 -13.89
CA LYS A 284 12.85 -26.98 -13.54
C LYS A 284 11.97 -26.26 -12.53
N ILE A 285 12.57 -25.28 -11.87
CA ILE A 285 11.88 -24.26 -11.08
C ILE A 285 12.25 -22.89 -11.64
N GLU A 286 11.27 -22.03 -11.86
CA GLU A 286 11.45 -20.67 -12.34
C GLU A 286 10.84 -19.68 -11.34
N VAL A 287 11.58 -18.62 -11.03
CA VAL A 287 11.15 -17.57 -10.10
C VAL A 287 11.06 -16.25 -10.84
N PHE A 288 9.95 -15.55 -10.70
CA PHE A 288 9.64 -14.30 -11.37
C PHE A 288 9.28 -13.22 -10.35
N ILE A 289 9.68 -11.98 -10.63
CA ILE A 289 9.24 -10.76 -9.95
C ILE A 289 8.55 -9.89 -11.01
N ASP A 290 7.28 -9.57 -10.83
CA ASP A 290 6.46 -8.81 -11.80
C ASP A 290 6.57 -9.36 -13.23
N ASP A 291 6.43 -10.69 -13.34
CA ASP A 291 6.57 -11.45 -14.58
C ASP A 291 7.96 -11.39 -15.25
N VAL A 292 8.94 -10.73 -14.64
CA VAL A 292 10.34 -10.75 -15.07
C VAL A 292 11.07 -11.94 -14.43
N LEU A 293 11.66 -12.80 -15.26
CA LEU A 293 12.42 -13.96 -14.80
C LEU A 293 13.64 -13.53 -13.97
N LYS A 294 13.69 -13.99 -12.72
CA LYS A 294 14.79 -13.74 -11.78
C LYS A 294 15.82 -14.87 -11.79
N GLU A 295 15.34 -16.11 -11.76
CA GLU A 295 16.19 -17.30 -11.60
C GLU A 295 15.53 -18.55 -12.17
N THR A 296 16.35 -19.44 -12.73
CA THR A 296 15.94 -20.78 -13.18
C THR A 296 16.84 -21.82 -12.53
N ILE A 297 16.24 -22.82 -11.90
CA ILE A 297 16.93 -23.90 -11.18
C ILE A 297 16.62 -25.21 -11.90
N THR A 298 17.64 -25.99 -12.22
CA THR A 298 17.51 -27.29 -12.93
C THR A 298 18.14 -28.46 -12.16
N THR A 299 18.76 -28.21 -11.00
CA THR A 299 19.41 -29.23 -10.15
C THR A 299 18.88 -29.18 -8.72
N ASP A 300 18.98 -30.31 -8.02
CA ASP A 300 18.57 -30.45 -6.62
C ASP A 300 17.14 -29.93 -6.36
N LEU A 301 16.22 -30.21 -7.29
CA LEU A 301 14.90 -29.57 -7.37
C LEU A 301 13.99 -29.88 -6.17
N THR A 302 14.30 -30.92 -5.40
CA THR A 302 13.53 -31.35 -4.22
C THR A 302 14.08 -30.85 -2.90
N ILE A 303 15.24 -30.17 -2.92
CA ILE A 303 15.85 -29.53 -1.75
C ILE A 303 15.23 -28.16 -1.54
N GLU A 304 15.11 -27.74 -0.27
CA GLU A 304 14.65 -26.39 0.06
C GLU A 304 15.55 -25.33 -0.59
N LYS A 305 14.91 -24.29 -1.15
CA LYS A 305 15.55 -23.20 -1.89
C LYS A 305 15.34 -21.90 -1.15
N THR A 306 16.38 -21.08 -1.13
CA THR A 306 16.37 -19.71 -0.62
C THR A 306 16.72 -18.78 -1.77
N ILE A 307 15.79 -17.92 -2.16
CA ILE A 307 15.97 -16.97 -3.26
C ILE A 307 15.94 -15.57 -2.69
N ASN A 308 16.98 -14.81 -2.99
CA ASN A 308 17.11 -13.41 -2.58
C ASN A 308 16.75 -12.48 -3.75
N TYR A 309 16.08 -11.38 -3.43
CA TYR A 309 15.65 -10.36 -4.38
C TYR A 309 15.69 -8.96 -3.75
N THR A 310 15.68 -7.96 -4.62
CA THR A 310 15.61 -6.54 -4.26
C THR A 310 14.40 -5.93 -4.92
N LEU A 311 13.68 -5.09 -4.19
CA LEU A 311 12.54 -4.32 -4.69
C LEU A 311 12.94 -2.85 -4.81
N GLU A 312 12.66 -2.22 -5.94
CA GLU A 312 13.08 -0.85 -6.24
C GLU A 312 12.26 0.17 -5.43
N ASP A 313 10.95 -0.05 -5.33
CA ASP A 313 10.01 0.85 -4.67
C ASP A 313 9.13 0.12 -3.63
N ASN A 314 8.11 0.81 -3.12
CA ASN A 314 7.15 0.26 -2.15
C ASN A 314 5.80 -0.12 -2.77
N ALA A 315 5.72 -0.18 -4.09
CA ALA A 315 4.54 -0.71 -4.75
C ALA A 315 4.36 -2.19 -4.38
N LEU A 316 3.14 -2.68 -4.64
CA LEU A 316 2.86 -4.09 -4.52
C LEU A 316 3.51 -4.80 -5.72
N HIS A 317 4.44 -5.71 -5.44
CA HIS A 317 5.08 -6.55 -6.45
C HIS A 317 4.54 -7.97 -6.35
N THR A 318 4.64 -8.71 -7.45
CA THR A 318 4.22 -10.10 -7.55
C THR A 318 5.43 -11.02 -7.62
N LEU A 319 5.59 -11.87 -6.61
CA LEU A 319 6.54 -12.98 -6.63
C LEU A 319 5.82 -14.25 -7.10
N LYS A 320 6.24 -14.80 -8.23
CA LYS A 320 5.69 -16.03 -8.80
C LYS A 320 6.76 -17.09 -8.88
N ILE A 321 6.48 -18.27 -8.32
CA ILE A 321 7.36 -19.45 -8.40
C ILE A 321 6.61 -20.52 -9.18
N VAL A 322 7.23 -21.04 -10.22
CA VAL A 322 6.68 -22.05 -11.13
C VAL A 322 7.56 -23.29 -11.09
N VAL A 323 6.98 -24.43 -10.73
CA VAL A 323 7.63 -25.74 -10.74
C VAL A 323 7.07 -26.51 -11.93
N THR A 324 7.95 -27.00 -12.80
CA THR A 324 7.56 -27.71 -14.03
C THR A 324 8.08 -29.15 -14.01
N ASP A 325 7.25 -30.08 -14.49
CA ASP A 325 7.64 -31.47 -14.68
C ASP A 325 8.03 -31.79 -16.14
N SER A 326 8.35 -33.04 -16.43
CA SER A 326 8.77 -33.52 -17.76
C SER A 326 7.63 -33.62 -18.77
N THR A 327 6.38 -33.50 -18.32
CA THR A 327 5.17 -33.47 -19.13
C THR A 327 4.64 -32.04 -19.35
N ASN A 328 5.38 -31.02 -18.89
CA ASN A 328 5.02 -29.60 -18.88
C ASN A 328 3.81 -29.27 -17.99
N VAL A 329 3.48 -30.13 -17.02
CA VAL A 329 2.53 -29.78 -15.97
C VAL A 329 3.23 -28.88 -14.97
N ILE A 330 2.51 -27.84 -14.53
CA ILE A 330 3.04 -26.82 -13.63
C ILE A 330 2.33 -26.82 -12.28
N ALA A 331 3.09 -26.53 -11.23
CA ALA A 331 2.58 -26.06 -9.96
C ALA A 331 3.11 -24.65 -9.70
N GLU A 332 2.21 -23.72 -9.45
CA GLU A 332 2.56 -22.32 -9.24
C GLU A 332 2.14 -21.82 -7.86
N LYS A 333 2.93 -20.89 -7.33
CA LYS A 333 2.54 -20.07 -6.18
C LYS A 333 2.81 -18.62 -6.51
N VAL A 334 1.78 -17.79 -6.31
CA VAL A 334 1.85 -16.33 -6.49
C VAL A 334 1.71 -15.68 -5.12
N LEU A 335 2.63 -14.79 -4.79
CA LEU A 335 2.72 -14.09 -3.51
C LEU A 335 2.79 -12.58 -3.78
N SER A 336 2.07 -11.80 -2.98
CA SER A 336 2.22 -10.34 -2.97
C SER A 336 3.33 -9.94 -2.00
N ILE A 337 4.29 -9.14 -2.46
CA ILE A 337 5.45 -8.67 -1.67
C ILE A 337 5.62 -7.15 -1.83
N SER A 338 6.27 -6.50 -0.87
CA SER A 338 6.68 -5.09 -0.97
C SER A 338 7.95 -4.83 -0.16
N LYS A 339 8.63 -3.70 -0.40
CA LYS A 339 9.93 -3.40 0.19
C LYS A 339 9.88 -3.11 1.69
N TYR A 340 8.94 -2.27 2.15
CA TYR A 340 8.87 -1.88 3.58
C TYR A 340 7.65 -2.40 4.34
N ILE A 341 6.52 -2.65 3.67
CA ILE A 341 5.27 -3.05 4.34
C ILE A 341 4.74 -4.33 3.68
N MET A 342 5.15 -5.47 4.20
CA MET A 342 4.73 -6.76 3.63
C MET A 342 3.19 -6.87 3.62
N PRO A 343 2.56 -7.29 2.52
CA PRO A 343 1.11 -7.54 2.49
C PRO A 343 0.72 -8.59 3.53
N LEU A 344 -0.52 -8.50 4.03
CA LEU A 344 -1.10 -9.57 4.85
C LEU A 344 -1.51 -10.74 3.94
N CYS A 345 -1.29 -11.96 4.42
CA CYS A 345 -1.82 -13.16 3.77
C CYS A 345 -3.35 -13.24 3.93
N ASP A 346 -4.01 -13.99 3.05
CA ASP A 346 -5.47 -14.16 3.06
C ASP A 346 -6.00 -14.82 4.37
N ASP A 347 -5.14 -15.51 5.12
CA ASP A 347 -5.41 -16.21 6.38
C ASP A 347 -4.74 -15.55 7.60
N ALA A 348 -4.38 -14.27 7.51
CA ALA A 348 -3.65 -13.54 8.55
C ALA A 348 -4.33 -13.64 9.94
N SER A 349 -3.57 -14.10 10.93
CA SER A 349 -3.98 -14.17 12.32
C SER A 349 -3.93 -12.80 13.02
N LEU A 350 -4.51 -12.70 14.21
CA LEU A 350 -4.37 -11.50 15.05
C LEU A 350 -2.90 -11.18 15.37
N GLN A 351 -2.05 -12.19 15.45
CA GLN A 351 -0.62 -12.00 15.69
C GLN A 351 0.08 -11.40 14.47
N ASP A 352 -0.31 -11.80 13.26
CA ASP A 352 0.21 -11.24 12.01
C ASP A 352 -0.17 -9.77 11.86
N ILE A 353 -1.43 -9.44 12.19
CA ILE A 353 -1.92 -8.06 12.24
C ILE A 353 -1.12 -7.22 13.25
N LYS A 354 -0.88 -7.74 14.46
CA LYS A 354 -0.07 -7.03 15.48
C LYS A 354 1.35 -6.74 15.00
N THR A 355 1.97 -7.72 14.33
CA THR A 355 3.31 -7.54 13.75
C THR A 355 3.28 -6.49 12.65
N LYS A 356 2.25 -6.50 11.78
CA LYS A 356 2.07 -5.51 10.73
C LYS A 356 1.96 -4.08 11.27
N ILE A 357 1.18 -3.88 12.34
CA ILE A 357 1.03 -2.58 12.99
C ILE A 357 2.37 -2.08 13.56
N LYS A 358 3.23 -2.97 14.07
CA LYS A 358 4.58 -2.60 14.53
C LYS A 358 5.46 -2.14 13.36
N GLU A 359 5.42 -2.83 12.22
CA GLU A 359 6.14 -2.43 11.01
C GLU A 359 5.69 -1.04 10.54
N MET A 360 4.38 -0.81 10.44
CA MET A 360 3.82 0.50 10.11
C MET A 360 4.25 1.59 11.10
N LYS A 361 4.25 1.29 12.40
CA LYS A 361 4.73 2.21 13.45
C LYS A 361 6.20 2.56 13.23
N HIS A 362 7.08 1.59 12.98
CA HIS A 362 8.49 1.86 12.68
C HIS A 362 8.66 2.67 11.40
N GLY A 363 7.91 2.36 10.33
CA GLY A 363 7.92 3.13 9.09
C GLY A 363 7.55 4.60 9.32
N LEU A 364 6.50 4.85 10.11
CA LEU A 364 6.09 6.21 10.48
C LEU A 364 7.16 6.94 11.31
N ILE A 365 7.77 6.25 12.28
CA ILE A 365 8.87 6.79 13.08
C ILE A 365 10.06 7.15 12.19
N ASN A 366 10.46 6.28 11.26
CA ASN A 366 11.57 6.53 10.35
C ASN A 366 11.28 7.73 9.42
N GLY A 367 10.09 7.78 8.82
CA GLY A 367 9.68 8.92 8.00
C GLY A 367 9.69 10.24 8.79
N LYS A 368 9.22 10.20 10.04
CA LYS A 368 9.27 11.36 10.94
C LYS A 368 10.69 11.77 11.31
N THR A 369 11.57 10.81 11.57
CA THR A 369 13.00 11.05 11.80
C THR A 369 13.64 11.70 10.58
N SER A 370 13.33 11.26 9.36
CA SER A 370 13.79 11.91 8.12
C SER A 370 13.32 13.37 8.03
N ILE A 371 12.06 13.65 8.35
CA ILE A 371 11.53 15.03 8.40
C ILE A 371 12.31 15.85 9.43
N ILE A 372 12.46 15.35 10.66
CA ILE A 372 13.20 16.03 11.74
C ILE A 372 14.64 16.33 11.33
N ASN A 373 15.33 15.38 10.68
CA ASN A 373 16.68 15.59 10.17
C ASN A 373 16.75 16.70 9.11
N VAL A 374 15.73 16.82 8.25
CA VAL A 374 15.66 17.91 7.28
C VAL A 374 15.36 19.25 7.97
N LEU A 375 14.49 19.27 8.99
CA LEU A 375 14.16 20.47 9.75
C LEU A 375 15.32 20.97 10.61
N SER A 376 16.12 20.06 11.18
CA SER A 376 17.31 20.44 11.94
C SER A 376 18.37 21.10 11.06
N LEU A 377 18.53 20.66 9.80
CA LEU A 377 19.37 21.35 8.79
C LEU A 377 18.89 22.78 8.48
N LYS A 378 17.64 23.11 8.81
CA LYS A 378 17.03 24.45 8.66
C LYS A 378 16.95 25.20 9.99
N ASN A 379 17.60 24.72 11.05
CA ASN A 379 17.53 25.28 12.41
C ASN A 379 16.10 25.37 12.96
N ILE A 380 15.19 24.48 12.52
CA ILE A 380 13.84 24.37 13.04
C ILE A 380 13.85 23.30 14.13
N GLU A 381 13.66 23.72 15.39
CA GLU A 381 13.62 22.81 16.53
C GLU A 381 12.48 21.80 16.34
N SER A 382 12.81 20.51 16.26
CA SER A 382 11.84 19.45 16.02
C SER A 382 12.29 18.16 16.70
N SER A 383 11.32 17.34 17.10
CA SER A 383 11.58 16.09 17.83
C SER A 383 10.57 15.00 17.47
N LEU A 384 10.92 13.76 17.80
CA LEU A 384 10.04 12.60 17.63
C LEU A 384 8.75 12.67 18.47
N ASN A 385 8.70 13.54 19.48
CA ASN A 385 7.49 13.77 20.28
C ASN A 385 6.50 14.70 19.56
N ASN A 386 6.95 15.52 18.61
CA ASN A 386 6.05 16.49 17.96
C ASN A 386 5.01 15.81 17.07
N SER A 387 3.72 16.14 17.14
CA SER A 387 2.74 15.56 16.20
C SER A 387 3.05 15.92 14.73
N LEU A 388 2.46 15.21 13.75
CA LEU A 388 2.58 15.61 12.34
C LEU A 388 2.05 17.04 12.10
N VAL A 389 1.01 17.42 12.85
CA VAL A 389 0.44 18.77 12.83
C VAL A 389 1.45 19.78 13.39
N GLU A 390 2.03 19.52 14.55
CA GLU A 390 3.06 20.40 15.14
C GLU A 390 4.28 20.54 14.23
N LEU A 391 4.74 19.46 13.57
CA LEU A 391 5.81 19.55 12.58
C LEU A 391 5.42 20.44 11.41
N SER A 392 4.18 20.32 10.91
CA SER A 392 3.67 21.17 9.83
C SER A 392 3.56 22.66 10.23
N GLU A 393 3.16 22.94 11.47
CA GLU A 393 3.07 24.30 12.02
C GLU A 393 4.46 24.92 12.20
N LYS A 394 5.43 24.14 12.66
CA LYS A 394 6.84 24.58 12.77
C LYS A 394 7.44 24.89 11.39
N ILE A 395 7.15 24.07 10.39
CA ILE A 395 7.52 24.35 8.99
C ILE A 395 6.90 25.67 8.55
N LYS A 396 5.59 25.84 8.74
CA LYS A 396 4.88 27.06 8.37
C LYS A 396 5.47 28.30 9.05
N GLY A 397 5.69 28.25 10.36
CA GLY A 397 6.30 29.36 11.11
C GLY A 397 7.70 29.72 10.63
N SER A 398 8.49 28.75 10.13
CA SER A 398 9.80 29.02 9.55
C SER A 398 9.74 29.79 8.23
N PHE A 399 8.69 29.59 7.43
CA PHE A 399 8.45 30.38 6.22
C PHE A 399 7.89 31.77 6.57
N ASP A 400 6.92 31.85 7.49
CA ASP A 400 6.30 33.12 7.88
C ASP A 400 7.28 34.06 8.63
N SER A 401 8.23 33.53 9.40
CA SER A 401 9.23 34.34 10.12
C SER A 401 10.31 34.95 9.21
N SER A 402 10.52 34.38 8.01
CA SER A 402 11.43 34.97 7.04
C SER A 402 10.89 36.30 6.49
N ASP A 403 9.56 36.44 6.35
CA ASP A 403 8.92 37.71 5.93
C ASP A 403 9.07 38.82 6.97
N ALA A 404 8.97 38.51 8.26
CA ALA A 404 9.13 39.51 9.32
C ALA A 404 10.53 40.15 9.32
N SER A 405 11.57 39.34 9.11
CA SER A 405 12.96 39.83 9.04
C SER A 405 13.21 40.72 7.81
N VAL A 406 12.56 40.41 6.68
CA VAL A 406 12.64 41.20 5.45
C VAL A 406 11.88 42.52 5.60
N GLN A 407 10.71 42.50 6.25
CA GLN A 407 9.94 43.70 6.54
C GLN A 407 10.70 44.67 7.45
N ASP A 408 11.38 44.17 8.48
CA ASP A 408 12.20 45.00 9.37
C ASP A 408 13.40 45.63 8.64
N LEU A 409 14.06 44.88 7.75
CA LEU A 409 15.14 45.42 6.91
C LEU A 409 14.61 46.47 5.91
N GLN A 410 13.42 46.27 5.35
CA GLN A 410 12.76 47.27 4.50
C GLN A 410 12.41 48.53 5.29
N ASN A 411 11.89 48.39 6.51
CA ASN A 411 11.58 49.51 7.38
C ASN A 411 12.85 50.31 7.73
N GLN A 412 13.95 49.63 8.08
CA GLN A 412 15.24 50.27 8.32
C GLN A 412 15.78 50.97 7.06
N LEU A 413 15.64 50.36 5.88
CA LEU A 413 16.05 50.97 4.61
C LEU A 413 15.26 52.24 4.31
N ILE A 414 13.95 52.22 4.53
CA ILE A 414 13.07 53.39 4.36
C ILE A 414 13.49 54.51 5.32
N GLU A 415 13.73 54.20 6.60
CA GLU A 415 14.17 55.19 7.59
C GLU A 415 15.52 55.82 7.23
N LYS A 416 16.48 55.00 6.79
CA LYS A 416 17.80 55.49 6.33
C LYS A 416 17.67 56.32 5.06
N ASN A 417 16.84 55.93 4.10
CA ASN A 417 16.60 56.72 2.88
C ASN A 417 15.97 58.08 3.19
N ASN A 418 14.99 58.12 4.11
CA ASN A 418 14.39 59.38 4.57
C ASN A 418 15.44 60.27 5.25
N THR A 419 16.32 59.68 6.08
CA THR A 419 17.42 60.40 6.72
C THR A 419 18.38 61.00 5.68
N ILE A 420 18.76 60.23 4.66
CA ILE A 420 19.62 60.69 3.57
C ILE A 420 18.97 61.84 2.79
N SER A 421 17.68 61.74 2.47
CA SER A 421 16.96 62.81 1.76
C SER A 421 16.95 64.11 2.58
N ASN A 422 16.65 64.03 3.88
CA ASN A 422 16.66 65.19 4.77
C ASN A 422 18.04 65.85 4.89
N LEU A 423 19.10 65.05 4.91
CA LEU A 423 20.48 65.55 4.91
C LEU A 423 20.83 66.23 3.57
N GLN A 424 20.40 65.67 2.44
CA GLN A 424 20.59 66.27 1.12
C GLN A 424 19.88 67.62 0.97
N ASP A 425 18.65 67.73 1.47
CA ASP A 425 17.88 68.98 1.46
C ASP A 425 18.51 70.05 2.38
N SER A 426 18.99 69.63 3.56
CA SER A 426 19.73 70.53 4.47
C SER A 426 21.02 71.05 3.82
N LEU A 427 21.77 70.19 3.12
CA LEU A 427 22.98 70.57 2.40
C LEU A 427 22.68 71.56 1.26
N ARG A 428 21.63 71.31 0.47
CA ARG A 428 21.19 72.22 -0.60
C ARG A 428 20.73 73.58 -0.08
N GLY A 429 20.03 73.61 1.05
CA GLY A 429 19.62 74.87 1.71
C GLY A 429 20.79 75.68 2.26
N SER A 430 21.92 75.04 2.54
CA SER A 430 23.13 75.64 3.11
C SER A 430 24.05 76.28 2.06
N MET A 431 23.95 75.87 0.79
CA MET A 431 24.70 76.48 -0.32
C MET A 431 23.94 77.69 -0.89
N LYS A 432 24.06 78.86 -0.26
CA LYS A 432 23.57 80.12 -0.86
C LYS A 432 24.67 80.80 -1.68
N LEU A 433 24.57 80.70 -3.01
CA LEU A 433 25.31 81.54 -3.94
C LEU A 433 24.73 82.97 -3.86
N TYR A 434 25.45 83.89 -3.22
CA TYR A 434 25.02 85.28 -3.12
C TYR A 434 25.38 86.03 -4.41
N SER A 435 24.40 86.36 -5.24
CA SER A 435 24.57 87.29 -6.37
C SER A 435 24.07 88.68 -5.96
N GLY A 436 24.91 89.46 -5.30
CA GLY A 436 24.62 90.85 -4.94
C GLY A 436 25.49 91.83 -5.73
N THR A 437 24.92 92.96 -6.12
CA THR A 437 25.63 94.07 -6.77
C THR A 437 26.53 94.79 -5.76
N ALA A 438 27.85 94.76 -5.98
CA ALA A 438 28.81 95.48 -5.16
C ALA A 438 28.92 96.95 -5.62
N ASN A 439 28.69 97.89 -4.71
CA ASN A 439 28.92 99.31 -4.97
C ASN A 439 30.38 99.66 -4.66
N LEU A 440 31.10 100.17 -5.66
CA LEU A 440 32.43 100.77 -5.47
C LEU A 440 32.25 102.14 -4.80
N ILE A 441 32.89 102.37 -3.65
CA ILE A 441 32.91 103.67 -2.98
C ILE A 441 34.36 104.16 -2.89
N SER A 442 34.63 105.35 -3.44
CA SER A 442 35.93 106.06 -3.45
C SER A 442 36.32 106.64 -2.07
N PRO A 443 37.61 107.00 -1.83
CA PRO A 443 38.39 106.48 -0.70
C PRO A 443 38.28 107.28 0.61
N SER A 444 38.36 106.56 1.74
CA SER A 444 38.84 107.06 3.04
C SER A 444 40.19 106.42 3.37
N SER A 445 41.10 107.21 3.96
CA SER A 445 42.51 106.88 4.19
C SER A 445 42.70 105.87 5.32
N TYR A 446 43.33 104.72 5.05
CA TYR A 446 43.73 103.76 6.09
C TYR A 446 45.25 103.64 6.19
N LYS A 447 45.75 103.45 7.42
CA LYS A 447 47.18 103.32 7.73
C LYS A 447 47.65 101.89 7.51
N LYS A 448 48.87 101.75 6.98
CA LYS A 448 49.56 100.51 6.68
C LYS A 448 50.61 100.21 7.75
N PHE A 449 50.83 98.93 8.07
CA PHE A 449 52.03 98.45 8.74
C PHE A 449 52.74 97.45 7.82
N ASP A 450 53.89 97.84 7.26
CA ASP A 450 54.86 96.89 6.72
C ASP A 450 55.94 96.66 7.78
N THR A 451 56.49 95.44 7.82
CA THR A 451 57.47 94.95 8.79
C THR A 451 58.86 95.59 8.71
N TYR A 452 59.03 96.70 8.01
CA TYR A 452 60.25 97.51 8.04
C TYR A 452 59.88 99.00 7.98
N GLU A 453 60.43 99.75 8.92
CA GLU A 453 60.13 101.14 9.30
C GLU A 453 60.02 102.12 8.12
N ASN A 454 58.78 102.47 7.73
CA ASN A 454 58.32 103.81 7.31
C ASN A 454 56.90 103.73 6.74
N ALA A 455 55.94 104.43 7.37
CA ALA A 455 54.53 104.42 6.97
C ALA A 455 54.30 105.22 5.67
N THR A 456 53.93 104.53 4.59
CA THR A 456 53.45 105.14 3.34
C THR A 456 51.96 104.87 3.13
N VAL A 457 51.20 105.91 2.79
CA VAL A 457 49.75 105.86 2.56
C VAL A 457 49.47 105.28 1.17
N VAL A 458 48.70 104.20 1.09
CA VAL A 458 48.22 103.62 -0.17
C VAL A 458 46.71 103.86 -0.30
N GLN A 459 46.26 104.43 -1.42
CA GLN A 459 44.84 104.51 -1.73
C GLN A 459 44.35 103.14 -2.22
N CYS A 460 43.37 102.56 -1.53
CA CYS A 460 42.72 101.30 -1.92
C CYS A 460 41.23 101.53 -2.15
N SER A 461 40.64 100.77 -3.08
CA SER A 461 39.18 100.61 -3.18
C SER A 461 38.74 99.52 -2.19
N TYR A 462 37.44 99.39 -1.90
CA TYR A 462 36.94 98.32 -1.03
C TYR A 462 35.61 97.73 -1.52
N ILE A 463 35.35 96.49 -1.14
CA ILE A 463 34.04 95.82 -1.25
C ILE A 463 33.47 95.68 0.15
N SER A 464 32.25 96.14 0.38
CA SER A 464 31.51 95.86 1.60
C SER A 464 30.49 94.74 1.35
N ILE A 465 30.59 93.66 2.12
CA ILE A 465 29.61 92.57 2.15
C ILE A 465 28.84 92.69 3.46
N SER A 466 27.54 93.00 3.37
CA SER A 466 26.67 93.25 4.53
C SER A 466 25.74 92.07 4.80
N ASN A 467 25.14 92.02 6.00
CA ASN A 467 24.21 90.98 6.46
C ASN A 467 24.80 89.57 6.60
N ILE A 468 26.10 89.47 6.94
CA ILE A 468 26.72 88.18 7.23
C ILE A 468 26.35 87.76 8.66
N THR A 469 25.61 86.65 8.79
CA THR A 469 25.12 86.11 10.08
C THR A 469 25.94 84.94 10.64
N TYR A 470 27.05 84.58 10.00
CA TYR A 470 27.94 83.47 10.36
C TYR A 470 29.41 83.81 10.04
N ASN A 471 30.37 82.92 10.29
CA ASN A 471 31.78 83.12 9.90
C ASN A 471 32.08 82.35 8.60
N PRO A 472 31.85 82.94 7.40
CA PRO A 472 32.15 82.28 6.12
C PRO A 472 33.65 82.16 5.88
N VAL A 473 34.04 81.27 4.98
CA VAL A 473 35.26 81.41 4.20
C VAL A 473 34.91 82.22 2.95
N ILE A 474 35.54 83.38 2.75
CA ILE A 474 35.23 84.25 1.59
C ILE A 474 36.37 84.15 0.58
N PHE A 475 36.04 83.84 -0.66
CA PHE A 475 36.96 83.89 -1.80
C PHE A 475 36.54 85.03 -2.73
N ILE A 476 37.46 85.96 -2.98
CA ILE A 476 37.24 87.09 -3.90
C ILE A 476 38.30 87.04 -4.99
N ALA A 477 37.88 86.96 -6.25
CA ALA A 477 38.74 87.09 -7.42
C ALA A 477 38.40 88.38 -8.18
N TYR A 478 39.39 89.26 -8.35
CA TYR A 478 39.23 90.53 -9.06
C TYR A 478 40.35 90.77 -10.06
N SER A 479 40.04 91.56 -11.10
CA SER A 479 41.02 92.09 -12.04
C SER A 479 41.00 93.62 -12.04
N SER A 480 42.19 94.23 -12.10
CA SER A 480 42.35 95.69 -12.22
C SER A 480 43.08 96.05 -13.51
N ILE A 481 42.71 97.21 -14.09
CA ILE A 481 43.32 97.79 -15.28
C ILE A 481 43.96 99.11 -14.86
N GLU A 482 45.29 99.22 -14.95
CA GLU A 482 46.01 100.49 -14.79
C GLU A 482 46.12 101.17 -16.16
N SER A 483 45.55 102.38 -16.31
CA SER A 483 45.69 103.20 -17.52
C SER A 483 46.75 104.29 -17.30
N GLY A 484 47.98 104.08 -17.80
CA GLY A 484 49.06 105.06 -17.79
C GLY A 484 50.22 104.69 -18.72
N THR A 485 50.31 105.41 -19.85
CA THR A 485 51.33 105.39 -20.94
C THR A 485 51.81 104.03 -21.47
N ASN A 486 51.13 103.59 -22.54
CA ASN A 486 51.49 102.63 -23.59
C ASN A 486 51.72 101.15 -23.28
N ASP A 487 51.43 100.68 -22.07
CA ASP A 487 51.48 99.24 -21.75
C ASP A 487 50.32 98.85 -20.84
N THR A 488 49.20 98.37 -21.41
CA THR A 488 48.04 97.87 -20.65
C THR A 488 48.42 96.60 -19.89
N ARG A 489 48.41 96.66 -18.56
CA ARG A 489 48.72 95.51 -17.68
C ARG A 489 47.45 95.08 -16.96
N SER A 490 47.07 93.80 -17.10
CA SER A 490 46.02 93.18 -16.30
C SER A 490 46.62 92.50 -15.07
N THR A 491 46.19 92.88 -13.88
CA THR A 491 46.56 92.21 -12.64
C THR A 491 45.39 91.39 -12.11
N ASN A 492 45.61 90.10 -11.85
CA ASN A 492 44.68 89.22 -11.15
C ASN A 492 45.15 89.07 -9.71
N ALA A 493 44.26 89.31 -8.75
CA ALA A 493 44.54 89.06 -7.34
C ALA A 493 43.39 88.26 -6.71
N THR A 494 43.76 87.43 -5.74
CA THR A 494 42.82 86.58 -5.00
C THR A 494 42.92 86.92 -3.53
N ALA A 495 41.79 87.21 -2.91
CA ALA A 495 41.71 87.39 -1.46
C ALA A 495 40.93 86.24 -0.83
N ILE A 496 41.45 85.71 0.28
CA ILE A 496 40.84 84.65 1.07
C ILE A 496 40.63 85.18 2.49
N TYR A 497 39.40 85.09 2.98
CA TYR A 497 39.08 85.27 4.40
C TYR A 497 38.86 83.90 5.03
N TYR A 498 39.64 83.58 6.07
CA TYR A 498 39.48 82.36 6.85
C TYR A 498 39.79 82.62 8.31
N SER A 499 38.90 82.20 9.20
CA SER A 499 39.13 82.18 10.66
C SER A 499 39.66 83.49 11.26
N GLY A 500 39.12 84.64 10.83
CA GLY A 500 39.51 85.95 11.37
C GLY A 500 40.78 86.57 10.78
N HIS A 501 41.37 85.94 9.76
CA HIS A 501 42.51 86.47 9.02
C HIS A 501 42.14 86.76 7.56
N PHE A 502 42.72 87.84 7.01
CA PHE A 502 42.61 88.18 5.59
C PHE A 502 43.96 87.94 4.91
N PHE A 503 43.96 87.06 3.91
CA PHE A 503 45.11 86.81 3.05
C PHE A 503 44.83 87.39 1.67
N CYS A 504 45.56 88.43 1.28
CA CYS A 504 45.55 88.94 -0.09
C CYS A 504 46.84 88.52 -0.79
N SER A 505 46.73 87.79 -1.91
CA SER A 505 47.88 87.60 -2.80
C SER A 505 48.17 88.88 -3.58
N SER A 506 49.45 89.11 -3.89
CA SER A 506 49.97 90.41 -4.33
C SER A 506 50.09 90.58 -5.85
N LYS A 507 50.27 91.86 -6.22
CA LYS A 507 50.44 92.43 -7.56
C LYS A 507 51.49 91.65 -8.39
N ASN A 508 51.07 91.01 -9.48
CA ASN A 508 52.00 90.42 -10.45
C ASN A 508 52.17 91.38 -11.64
N THR A 509 53.24 92.18 -11.63
CA THR A 509 53.66 92.97 -12.82
C THR A 509 54.82 92.26 -13.49
N ALA A 510 54.79 92.15 -14.83
CA ALA A 510 55.67 91.35 -15.69
C ALA A 510 57.19 91.67 -15.66
N LEU A 511 57.72 92.34 -14.64
CA LEU A 511 59.14 92.70 -14.51
C LEU A 511 59.63 92.54 -13.06
N GLY A 512 59.60 91.30 -12.54
CA GLY A 512 60.55 90.80 -11.55
C GLY A 512 60.82 91.62 -10.27
N ARG A 513 59.86 92.38 -9.73
CA ARG A 513 60.02 93.10 -8.45
C ARG A 513 58.96 92.70 -7.42
N GLN A 514 59.47 92.36 -6.22
CA GLN A 514 58.83 92.04 -4.93
C GLN A 514 57.33 91.68 -4.90
N VAL A 515 57.07 90.41 -4.54
CA VAL A 515 55.77 89.90 -4.10
C VAL A 515 55.58 90.32 -2.63
N SER A 516 54.78 91.35 -2.37
CA SER A 516 54.44 91.76 -1.00
C SER A 516 53.10 91.16 -0.59
N SER A 517 53.10 90.02 0.10
CA SER A 517 51.88 89.47 0.71
C SER A 517 51.50 90.32 1.92
N TYR A 518 50.26 90.81 1.97
CA TYR A 518 49.79 91.62 3.08
C TYR A 518 48.88 90.79 3.98
N LEU A 519 49.20 90.78 5.28
CA LEU A 519 48.36 90.21 6.33
C LEU A 519 47.72 91.36 7.10
N TRP A 520 46.39 91.47 7.07
CA TRP A 520 45.67 92.56 7.73
C TRP A 520 44.94 92.03 8.98
N SER A 521 44.94 92.84 10.04
CA SER A 521 44.20 92.57 11.28
C SER A 521 42.72 92.90 11.11
N LEU A 522 41.83 92.02 11.62
CA LEU A 522 40.39 92.14 11.42
C LEU A 522 39.73 93.33 12.12
N SER A 523 40.36 93.86 13.18
CA SER A 523 39.81 94.95 13.99
C SER A 523 39.58 96.24 13.20
N GLU A 524 40.21 96.37 12.04
CA GLU A 524 40.16 97.59 11.23
C GLU A 524 39.05 97.55 10.14
N PHE A 525 38.43 96.39 9.88
CA PHE A 525 37.61 96.18 8.67
C PHE A 525 36.26 95.46 8.87
N LYS A 526 35.97 94.99 10.09
CA LYS A 526 34.67 94.42 10.47
C LYS A 526 33.88 95.43 11.31
N ASN A 527 32.70 95.82 10.84
CA ASN A 527 31.78 96.69 11.58
C ASN A 527 30.39 96.03 11.64
N GLY A 528 30.04 95.48 12.80
CA GLY A 528 28.82 94.69 12.97
C GLY A 528 28.78 93.44 12.06
N ASN A 529 27.68 93.28 11.31
CA ASN A 529 27.46 92.19 10.36
C ASN A 529 28.01 92.49 8.95
N THR A 530 28.85 93.51 8.82
CA THR A 530 29.47 93.93 7.56
C THR A 530 30.97 93.70 7.59
N ILE A 531 31.49 93.00 6.58
CA ILE A 531 32.92 92.82 6.34
C ILE A 531 33.32 93.70 5.15
N THR A 532 34.32 94.54 5.34
CA THR A 532 34.86 95.41 4.28
C THR A 532 36.21 94.88 3.81
N CYS A 533 36.28 94.40 2.58
CA CYS A 533 37.50 93.83 2.00
C CYS A 533 38.21 94.89 1.14
N PRO A 534 39.49 95.20 1.41
CA PRO A 534 40.27 96.06 0.54
C PRO A 534 40.55 95.42 -0.82
N ILE A 535 40.61 96.25 -1.86
CA ILE A 535 41.08 95.92 -3.20
C ILE A 535 42.26 96.84 -3.51
N ILE A 536 43.40 96.25 -3.82
CA ILE A 536 44.62 96.97 -4.17
C ILE A 536 44.61 97.24 -5.68
N GLY A 537 44.39 98.49 -6.08
CA GLY A 537 44.46 98.91 -7.48
C GLY A 537 44.23 100.41 -7.65
N SER A 538 45.11 101.09 -8.38
CA SER A 538 44.92 102.48 -8.81
C SER A 538 44.18 102.50 -10.15
N GLY A 539 42.85 102.39 -10.13
CA GLY A 539 42.01 102.43 -11.33
C GLY A 539 40.72 101.63 -11.22
N SER A 540 39.87 101.72 -12.24
CA SER A 540 38.60 100.98 -12.35
C SER A 540 38.85 99.47 -12.28
N SER A 541 38.37 98.83 -11.20
CA SER A 541 38.52 97.39 -10.96
C SER A 541 37.22 96.66 -11.28
N LYS A 542 37.31 95.46 -11.90
CA LYS A 542 36.16 94.60 -12.22
C LYS A 542 36.19 93.34 -11.37
N ILE A 543 35.10 93.08 -10.67
CA ILE A 543 34.92 91.84 -9.88
C ILE A 543 34.47 90.74 -10.83
N ASN A 544 35.17 89.60 -10.81
CA ASN A 544 34.82 88.47 -11.68
C ASN A 544 33.82 87.54 -11.00
N TRP A 545 34.07 87.17 -9.73
CA TRP A 545 33.14 86.40 -8.91
C TRP A 545 33.52 86.48 -7.42
N ILE A 546 32.54 86.23 -6.54
CA ILE A 546 32.70 86.10 -5.09
C ILE A 546 32.06 84.76 -4.70
N ALA A 547 32.77 83.94 -3.93
CA ALA A 547 32.23 82.71 -3.36
C ALA A 547 32.30 82.75 -1.83
N LEU A 548 31.21 82.33 -1.19
CA LEU A 548 31.11 82.16 0.25
C LEU A 548 30.97 80.67 0.53
N ALA A 549 31.92 80.09 1.24
CA ALA A 549 31.81 78.72 1.73
C ALA A 549 31.46 78.73 3.21
N TYR A 550 30.51 77.87 3.59
CA TYR A 550 30.32 77.48 4.98
C TYR A 550 31.35 76.40 5.33
N ASN A 551 31.80 76.37 6.58
CA ASN A 551 32.54 75.22 7.11
C ASN A 551 31.58 74.07 7.40
#